data_AF-A0A955V4Q5-F1
#
_entry.id   AF-A0A955V4Q5-F1
#
_cell.length_a   1.000
_cell.length_b   1.000
_cell.length_c   1.000
_cell.angle_alpha   90.00
_cell.angle_beta   90.00
_cell.angle_gamma   90.00
#
_symmetry.space_group_name_H-M   'P 1'
#
loop_
_entity.id
_entity.type
_entity.pdbx_description
1 polymer ?
#
loop_
_entity_poly.entity_id
_entity_poly.type
_entity_poly.pdbx_seq_one_letter_code
_entity_poly.pdbx_strand_id
1 'polypeptide(L)'
;MTSQNTDPTRNVRVFRVYIKATAQAIWDAITDPEQNASYGYHAAIFMDLEPGGAYRAQANEDMLRFGMPETIIDGEVVEADPPRRLVHTYRFLFNEGTAAEGFSTLTWLIEPESDKLCRAPGRGLGDLQRRVTPCSSSARAPRRTRPAHRSSGRRICRGSANSRAPGVP
;
A
#
# COMPACT_ATOMS: atom_id res chain seq x y z
N MET A 1 18.77 -1.51 27.31
CA MET A 1 19.35 -2.88 27.30
C MET A 1 18.48 -3.72 26.40
N THR A 2 19.01 -4.26 25.31
CA THR A 2 18.24 -5.10 24.38
C THR A 2 18.48 -6.56 24.74
N SER A 3 17.63 -7.14 25.59
CA SER A 3 17.72 -8.56 25.90
C SER A 3 17.24 -9.39 24.70
N GLN A 4 18.17 -10.10 24.07
CA GLN A 4 17.84 -11.19 23.15
C GLN A 4 17.80 -12.50 23.95
N ASN A 5 16.70 -13.23 23.85
CA ASN A 5 16.53 -14.53 24.48
C ASN A 5 16.63 -15.60 23.39
N THR A 6 17.77 -16.29 23.32
CA THR A 6 18.11 -17.17 22.18
C THR A 6 18.12 -18.63 22.61
N ASP A 7 17.20 -19.41 22.04
CA ASP A 7 17.22 -20.88 22.09
C ASP A 7 18.20 -21.38 20.99
N PRO A 8 19.29 -22.09 21.32
CA PRO A 8 20.30 -22.49 20.36
C PRO A 8 19.84 -23.59 19.38
N THR A 9 18.66 -24.18 19.57
CA THR A 9 18.11 -25.22 18.67
C THR A 9 17.09 -24.69 17.67
N ARG A 10 16.64 -23.44 17.82
CA ARG A 10 15.68 -22.79 16.93
C ARG A 10 16.36 -21.67 16.15
N ASN A 11 16.39 -21.79 14.82
CA ASN A 11 16.85 -20.73 13.88
C ASN A 11 15.86 -19.55 13.79
N VAL A 12 15.43 -19.01 14.94
CA VAL A 12 14.50 -17.88 15.04
C VAL A 12 15.28 -16.58 14.94
N ARG A 13 14.93 -15.75 13.94
CA ARG A 13 15.49 -14.41 13.75
C ARG A 13 14.44 -13.38 14.16
N VAL A 14 14.74 -12.58 15.17
CA VAL A 14 13.83 -11.54 15.67
C VAL A 14 14.29 -10.18 15.19
N PHE A 15 13.46 -9.53 14.38
CA PHE A 15 13.66 -8.15 13.93
C PHE A 15 12.64 -7.24 14.62
N ARG A 16 13.06 -6.02 14.97
CA ARG A 16 12.19 -4.98 15.52
C ARG A 16 12.41 -3.69 14.75
N VAL A 17 11.33 -3.07 14.30
CA VAL A 17 11.35 -1.87 13.47
C VAL A 17 10.31 -0.90 14.03
N TYR A 18 10.69 0.37 14.18
CA TYR A 18 9.79 1.43 14.64
C TYR A 18 9.23 2.17 13.41
N ILE A 19 7.93 2.11 13.22
CA ILE A 19 7.24 2.70 12.06
C ILE A 19 6.32 3.81 12.56
N LYS A 20 6.43 5.01 11.98
CA LYS A 20 5.60 6.17 12.34
C LYS A 20 4.21 6.09 11.68
N ALA A 21 3.42 5.11 12.09
CA ALA A 21 2.06 4.85 11.63
C ALA A 21 1.19 4.33 12.78
N THR A 22 -0.12 4.22 12.56
CA THR A 22 -1.02 3.51 13.51
C THR A 22 -0.88 2.00 13.32
N ALA A 23 -1.19 1.22 14.36
CA ALA A 23 -1.20 -0.24 14.25
C ALA A 23 -2.09 -0.75 13.10
N GLN A 24 -3.27 -0.12 12.92
CA GLN A 24 -4.17 -0.43 11.81
C GLN A 24 -3.54 -0.13 10.45
N ALA A 25 -2.88 1.03 10.25
CA ALA A 25 -2.24 1.33 8.98
C ALA A 25 -1.06 0.38 8.66
N ILE A 26 -0.36 -0.14 9.67
CA ILE A 26 0.66 -1.18 9.49
C ILE A 26 0.01 -2.52 9.13
N TRP A 27 -1.10 -2.88 9.79
CA TRP A 27 -1.87 -4.08 9.47
C TRP A 27 -2.41 -4.06 8.04
N ASP A 28 -3.05 -2.96 7.64
CA ASP A 28 -3.59 -2.76 6.30
C ASP A 28 -2.44 -2.85 5.26
N ALA A 29 -1.31 -2.19 5.49
CA ALA A 29 -0.15 -2.26 4.59
C ALA A 29 0.49 -3.66 4.44
N ILE A 30 0.21 -4.60 5.36
CA ILE A 30 0.62 -6.01 5.26
C ILE A 30 -0.47 -6.83 4.54
N THR A 31 -1.74 -6.63 4.90
CA THR A 31 -2.85 -7.53 4.51
C THR A 31 -3.62 -7.11 3.26
N ASP A 32 -3.58 -5.82 2.89
CA ASP A 32 -4.23 -5.28 1.69
C ASP A 32 -3.33 -5.45 0.45
N PRO A 33 -3.76 -6.21 -0.59
CA PRO A 33 -2.97 -6.44 -1.79
C PRO A 33 -2.67 -5.16 -2.59
N GLU A 34 -3.48 -4.10 -2.49
CA GLU A 34 -3.19 -2.83 -3.18
C GLU A 34 -2.02 -2.09 -2.51
N GLN A 35 -1.85 -2.25 -1.19
CA GLN A 35 -0.78 -1.61 -0.42
C GLN A 35 0.47 -2.48 -0.35
N ASN A 36 0.33 -3.78 -0.08
CA ASN A 36 1.48 -4.68 0.10
C ASN A 36 2.29 -4.88 -1.18
N ALA A 37 1.68 -4.74 -2.37
CA ALA A 37 2.37 -4.72 -3.66
C ALA A 37 3.35 -3.54 -3.83
N SER A 38 3.25 -2.49 -3.00
CA SER A 38 4.24 -1.39 -2.96
C SER A 38 5.45 -1.68 -2.08
N TYR A 39 5.45 -2.81 -1.35
CA TYR A 39 6.45 -3.17 -0.34
C TYR A 39 7.07 -4.55 -0.62
N GLY A 40 8.13 -4.89 0.14
CA GLY A 40 8.81 -6.19 0.02
C GLY A 40 9.39 -6.44 -1.38
N TYR A 41 8.90 -7.47 -2.07
CA TYR A 41 9.32 -7.85 -3.42
C TYR A 41 8.58 -7.09 -4.54
N HIS A 42 7.80 -6.06 -4.21
CA HIS A 42 6.88 -5.40 -5.14
C HIS A 42 5.91 -6.38 -5.81
N ALA A 43 5.41 -7.32 -5.01
CA ALA A 43 4.59 -8.45 -5.42
C ALA A 43 3.28 -8.41 -4.61
N ALA A 44 2.14 -8.55 -5.27
CA ALA A 44 0.85 -8.54 -4.59
C ALA A 44 0.69 -9.82 -3.77
N ILE A 45 0.48 -9.65 -2.46
CA ILE A 45 0.25 -10.76 -1.52
C ILE A 45 -1.24 -10.86 -1.25
N PHE A 46 -1.81 -12.00 -1.59
CA PHE A 46 -3.18 -12.38 -1.32
C PHE A 46 -3.19 -13.32 -0.12
N MET A 47 -3.97 -12.97 0.90
CA MET A 47 -4.07 -13.77 2.11
C MET A 47 -5.49 -13.81 2.65
N ASP A 48 -5.99 -15.01 2.91
CA ASP A 48 -7.27 -15.21 3.57
C ASP A 48 -7.04 -15.07 5.09
N LEU A 49 -7.65 -14.07 5.72
CA LEU A 49 -7.42 -13.73 7.14
C LEU A 49 -8.14 -14.66 8.14
N GLU A 50 -8.23 -15.95 7.82
CA GLU A 50 -8.78 -17.01 8.66
C GLU A 50 -7.68 -18.06 8.94
N PRO A 51 -7.69 -18.75 10.11
CA PRO A 51 -6.78 -19.86 10.36
C PRO A 51 -6.97 -21.01 9.34
N GLY A 52 -5.89 -21.43 8.69
CA GLY A 52 -5.91 -22.35 7.54
C GLY A 52 -6.18 -21.66 6.20
N GLY A 53 -6.36 -20.33 6.19
CA GLY A 53 -6.52 -19.52 4.98
C GLY A 53 -5.27 -19.52 4.11
N ALA A 54 -5.41 -19.37 2.80
CA ALA A 54 -4.26 -19.43 1.91
C ALA A 54 -3.42 -18.15 1.98
N TYR A 55 -2.11 -18.28 1.83
CA TYR A 55 -1.17 -17.16 1.68
C TYR A 55 -0.39 -17.33 0.38
N ARG A 56 -0.49 -16.38 -0.55
CA ARG A 56 0.18 -16.43 -1.87
C ARG A 56 0.70 -15.06 -2.28
N ALA A 57 1.95 -14.99 -2.72
CA ALA A 57 2.47 -13.81 -3.41
C ALA A 57 2.55 -14.07 -4.92
N GLN A 58 1.97 -13.17 -5.71
CA GLN A 58 1.99 -13.24 -7.18
C GLN A 58 3.18 -12.47 -7.75
N ALA A 59 3.84 -13.03 -8.77
CA ALA A 59 4.87 -12.35 -9.53
C ALA A 59 4.33 -11.08 -10.19
N ASN A 60 5.10 -10.00 -10.13
CA ASN A 60 4.84 -8.82 -10.95
C ASN A 60 5.29 -9.04 -12.42
N GLU A 61 4.93 -8.12 -13.30
CA GLU A 61 5.19 -8.24 -14.74
C GLU A 61 6.69 -8.43 -15.06
N ASP A 62 7.57 -7.73 -14.34
CA ASP A 62 9.02 -7.85 -14.57
C ASP A 62 9.56 -9.22 -14.11
N MET A 63 9.08 -9.76 -12.99
CA MET A 63 9.44 -11.11 -12.56
C MET A 63 8.97 -12.18 -13.56
N LEU A 64 7.77 -12.04 -14.12
CA LEU A 64 7.28 -12.90 -15.20
C LEU A 64 8.15 -12.81 -16.46
N ARG A 65 8.59 -11.60 -16.85
CA ARG A 65 9.52 -11.39 -17.98
C ARG A 65 10.89 -12.05 -17.75
N PHE A 66 11.34 -12.14 -16.49
CA PHE A 66 12.55 -12.90 -16.11
C PHE A 66 12.32 -14.42 -15.97
N GLY A 67 11.12 -14.92 -16.28
CA GLY A 67 10.81 -16.36 -16.26
C GLY A 67 10.51 -16.94 -14.87
N MET A 68 10.17 -16.10 -13.89
CA MET A 68 9.68 -16.58 -12.59
C MET A 68 8.26 -17.15 -12.70
N PRO A 69 7.88 -18.12 -11.84
CA PRO A 69 6.51 -18.63 -11.79
C PRO A 69 5.51 -17.56 -11.35
N GLU A 70 4.25 -17.73 -11.74
CA GLU A 70 3.15 -16.80 -11.39
C GLU A 70 2.95 -16.67 -9.87
N THR A 71 3.08 -17.77 -9.12
CA THR A 71 3.14 -17.73 -7.65
C THR A 71 4.59 -17.88 -7.20
N ILE A 72 5.11 -16.86 -6.53
CA ILE A 72 6.52 -16.79 -6.09
C ILE A 72 6.71 -17.18 -4.63
N ILE A 73 5.64 -17.10 -3.83
CA ILE A 73 5.61 -17.51 -2.42
C ILE A 73 4.27 -18.19 -2.17
N ASP A 74 4.28 -19.34 -1.50
CA ASP A 74 3.08 -20.00 -1.00
C ASP A 74 3.16 -20.30 0.50
N GLY A 75 2.00 -20.50 1.13
CA GLY A 75 1.86 -20.76 2.56
C GLY A 75 0.41 -20.73 3.02
N GLU A 76 0.23 -20.72 4.34
CA GLU A 76 -1.05 -20.66 5.03
C GLU A 76 -1.01 -19.66 6.18
N VAL A 77 -2.14 -18.99 6.44
CA VAL A 77 -2.35 -18.19 7.65
C VAL A 77 -2.62 -19.13 8.81
N VAL A 78 -1.82 -19.04 9.87
CA VAL A 78 -1.92 -19.89 11.06
C VAL A 78 -2.78 -19.21 12.14
N GLU A 79 -2.64 -17.89 12.29
CA GLU A 79 -3.33 -17.09 13.31
C GLU A 79 -3.44 -15.64 12.85
N ALA A 80 -4.60 -15.00 13.05
CA ALA A 80 -4.80 -13.58 12.79
C ALA A 80 -5.65 -12.92 13.91
N ASP A 81 -5.03 -12.01 14.68
CA ASP A 81 -5.68 -11.07 15.62
C ASP A 81 -5.44 -9.63 15.14
N PRO A 82 -6.29 -9.09 14.25
CA PRO A 82 -6.16 -7.72 13.75
C PRO A 82 -6.35 -6.68 14.88
N PRO A 83 -5.54 -5.60 14.93
CA PRO A 83 -4.37 -5.27 14.10
C PRO A 83 -3.04 -5.60 14.81
N ARG A 84 -3.00 -6.56 15.74
CA ARG A 84 -1.87 -6.75 16.68
C ARG A 84 -0.97 -7.93 16.34
N ARG A 85 -1.50 -9.00 15.75
CA ARG A 85 -0.73 -10.24 15.56
C ARG A 85 -1.18 -11.01 14.32
N LEU A 86 -0.20 -11.41 13.52
CA LEU A 86 -0.40 -12.26 12.35
C LEU A 86 0.69 -13.33 12.35
N VAL A 87 0.31 -14.60 12.27
CA VAL A 87 1.21 -15.73 12.08
C VAL A 87 0.83 -16.41 10.79
N HIS A 88 1.81 -16.62 9.92
CA HIS A 88 1.63 -17.38 8.68
C HIS A 88 2.89 -18.18 8.37
N THR A 89 2.73 -19.21 7.55
CA THR A 89 3.87 -19.86 6.90
C THR A 89 4.18 -19.17 5.57
N TYR A 90 5.40 -19.36 5.08
CA TYR A 90 5.80 -18.99 3.74
C TYR A 90 6.89 -19.94 3.24
N ARG A 91 6.91 -20.17 1.92
CA ARG A 91 7.93 -20.93 1.19
C ARG A 91 8.22 -20.22 -0.13
N PHE A 92 9.48 -20.10 -0.50
CA PHE A 92 9.89 -19.43 -1.74
C PHE A 92 9.88 -20.40 -2.92
N LEU A 93 9.13 -20.08 -3.96
CA LEU A 93 9.00 -20.88 -5.18
C LEU A 93 9.88 -20.38 -6.34
N PHE A 94 10.86 -19.51 -6.06
CA PHE A 94 11.75 -18.92 -7.07
C PHE A 94 12.52 -19.97 -7.90
N ASN A 95 12.89 -21.10 -7.31
CA ASN A 95 13.45 -22.27 -7.98
C ASN A 95 13.26 -23.54 -7.12
N GLU A 96 13.60 -24.71 -7.66
CA GLU A 96 13.51 -25.99 -6.94
C GLU A 96 14.31 -26.02 -5.63
N GLY A 97 15.47 -25.35 -5.59
CA GLY A 97 16.31 -25.27 -4.40
C GLY A 97 15.64 -24.49 -3.26
N THR A 98 15.05 -23.32 -3.55
CA THR A 98 14.31 -22.55 -2.53
C THR A 98 13.00 -23.24 -2.13
N ALA A 99 12.36 -23.95 -3.06
CA ALA A 99 11.16 -24.73 -2.74
C ALA A 99 11.47 -25.94 -1.83
N ALA A 100 12.68 -26.51 -1.94
CA ALA A 100 13.16 -27.60 -1.10
C ALA A 100 13.52 -27.19 0.34
N GLU A 101 13.72 -25.89 0.62
CA GLU A 101 13.87 -25.39 2.01
C GLU A 101 12.58 -25.57 2.83
N GLY A 102 11.43 -25.70 2.15
CA GLY A 102 10.13 -25.92 2.79
C GLY A 102 9.52 -24.67 3.42
N PHE A 103 8.59 -24.87 4.34
CA PHE A 103 7.85 -23.79 4.97
C PHE A 103 8.58 -23.23 6.20
N SER A 104 8.78 -21.91 6.18
CA SER A 104 9.21 -21.12 7.34
C SER A 104 8.01 -20.43 7.98
N THR A 105 8.02 -20.25 9.31
CA THR A 105 6.96 -19.52 10.03
C THR A 105 7.38 -18.07 10.26
N LEU A 106 6.54 -17.12 9.85
CA LEU A 106 6.69 -15.70 10.15
C LEU A 106 5.64 -15.27 11.19
N THR A 107 6.05 -14.46 12.15
CA THR A 107 5.18 -13.91 13.20
C THR A 107 5.36 -12.40 13.24
N TRP A 108 4.29 -11.69 12.88
CA TRP A 108 4.17 -10.25 13.04
C TRP A 108 3.58 -9.94 14.42
N LEU A 109 4.20 -9.02 15.14
CA LEU A 109 3.69 -8.42 16.36
C LEU A 109 3.70 -6.90 16.18
N ILE A 110 2.53 -6.29 16.28
CA ILE A 110 2.32 -4.86 16.06
C ILE A 110 1.87 -4.25 17.39
N GLU A 111 2.82 -3.64 18.09
CA GLU A 111 2.59 -2.97 19.36
C GLU A 111 2.50 -1.45 19.15
N PRO A 112 1.43 -0.77 19.60
CA PRO A 112 1.33 0.68 19.50
C PRO A 112 2.26 1.36 20.50
N GLU A 113 3.26 2.10 20.00
CA GLU A 113 4.15 2.90 20.85
C GLU A 113 3.44 4.15 21.41
N SER A 114 2.73 3.97 22.53
CA SER A 114 2.18 5.00 23.43
C SER A 114 1.64 6.28 22.77
N ASP A 115 0.40 6.23 22.26
CA ASP A 115 -0.61 7.32 22.21
C ASP A 115 -0.22 8.73 21.67
N LYS A 116 0.97 8.91 21.07
CA LYS A 116 1.46 10.23 20.62
C LYS A 116 1.10 10.60 19.18
N LEU A 117 0.33 9.75 18.49
CA LEU A 117 -0.26 10.05 17.18
C LEU A 117 -1.78 9.76 17.13
N CYS A 118 -2.46 9.84 18.28
CA CYS A 118 -3.92 10.01 18.29
C CYS A 118 -4.31 11.41 17.81
N ARG A 119 -4.60 11.55 16.51
CA ARG A 119 -5.48 12.61 16.01
C ARG A 119 -6.82 11.99 15.61
N ALA A 120 -7.85 12.36 16.37
CA ALA A 120 -9.20 11.81 16.35
C ALA A 120 -9.94 12.03 15.00
N PRO A 121 -11.07 11.33 14.74
CA PRO A 121 -11.67 11.27 13.41
C PRO A 121 -12.35 12.57 13.02
N GLY A 122 -12.00 13.10 11.84
CA GLY A 122 -12.62 14.29 11.26
C GLY A 122 -13.37 13.98 9.98
N ARG A 123 -14.70 13.79 10.05
CA ARG A 123 -15.56 14.06 8.88
C ARG A 123 -15.48 15.56 8.59
N GLY A 124 -15.01 15.92 7.39
CA GLY A 124 -14.85 17.33 7.03
C GLY A 124 -14.04 17.51 5.76
N LEU A 125 -14.55 17.01 4.63
CA LEU A 125 -14.05 17.41 3.31
C LEU A 125 -14.50 18.86 3.08
N GLY A 126 -13.64 19.83 3.42
CA GLY A 126 -13.94 21.25 3.33
C GLY A 126 -12.67 22.10 3.22
N ASP A 127 -12.48 22.68 2.03
CA ASP A 127 -11.56 23.77 1.67
C ASP A 127 -10.11 23.77 2.16
N LEU A 128 -9.18 23.44 1.25
CA LEU A 128 -7.81 23.96 1.30
C LEU A 128 -7.17 24.21 -0.08
N GLN A 129 -7.78 25.06 -0.91
CA GLN A 129 -7.01 25.85 -1.89
C GLN A 129 -6.63 27.20 -1.23
N ARG A 130 -5.50 27.27 -0.54
CA ARG A 130 -4.16 27.65 -1.04
C ARG A 130 -4.02 29.11 -1.52
N ARG A 131 -3.12 29.80 -0.80
CA ARG A 131 -2.41 31.07 -1.13
C ARG A 131 -3.17 32.38 -0.89
N VAL A 132 -2.94 32.97 0.29
CA VAL A 132 -2.96 34.43 0.48
C VAL A 132 -1.51 34.92 0.56
N THR A 133 -1.17 35.89 -0.29
CA THR A 133 0.14 36.55 -0.40
C THR A 133 0.42 37.43 0.83
N PRO A 134 1.68 37.57 1.31
CA PRO A 134 1.98 38.45 2.43
C PRO A 134 1.69 39.92 2.12
N CYS A 135 1.19 40.63 3.14
CA CYS A 135 0.86 42.05 3.08
C CYS A 135 2.12 42.93 3.07
N SER A 136 2.27 43.79 2.07
CA SER A 136 3.14 44.96 2.15
C SER A 136 2.42 46.20 1.58
N SER A 137 2.55 47.30 2.31
CA SER A 137 1.80 48.53 2.10
C SER A 137 2.21 49.33 0.86
N SER A 138 1.25 49.90 0.15
CA SER A 138 1.18 51.37 -0.02
C SER A 138 -0.15 51.80 -0.64
N ALA A 139 -0.50 53.08 -0.49
CA ALA A 139 -1.83 53.61 -0.77
C ALA A 139 -2.00 54.17 -2.18
N ARG A 140 -3.26 54.26 -2.64
CA ARG A 140 -3.93 55.46 -3.21
C ARG A 140 -4.93 55.11 -4.34
N ALA A 141 -6.21 55.35 -4.08
CA ALA A 141 -7.31 55.40 -5.06
C ALA A 141 -7.32 56.79 -5.77
N PRO A 142 -8.25 57.18 -6.70
CA PRO A 142 -9.53 56.51 -7.03
C PRO A 142 -10.07 56.61 -8.50
N ARG A 143 -11.28 56.04 -8.69
CA ARG A 143 -12.41 56.46 -9.58
C ARG A 143 -12.79 55.57 -10.79
N ARG A 144 -14.06 55.12 -10.76
CA ARG A 144 -15.12 55.01 -11.82
C ARG A 144 -14.70 54.53 -13.22
N THR A 145 -15.37 53.55 -13.85
CA THR A 145 -16.76 53.71 -14.38
C THR A 145 -17.47 52.35 -14.71
N ARG A 146 -18.68 52.44 -15.30
CA ARG A 146 -19.74 51.41 -15.50
C ARG A 146 -19.49 50.42 -16.69
N PRO A 147 -20.34 49.37 -16.88
CA PRO A 147 -20.00 48.13 -17.62
C PRO A 147 -20.66 47.99 -19.02
N ALA A 148 -20.33 46.92 -19.77
CA ALA A 148 -21.16 46.41 -20.87
C ALA A 148 -20.89 44.93 -21.26
N HIS A 149 -21.98 44.21 -21.60
CA HIS A 149 -22.17 43.14 -22.61
C HIS A 149 -21.14 41.97 -22.77
N ARG A 150 -21.53 40.69 -22.66
CA ARG A 150 -22.50 39.86 -23.44
C ARG A 150 -21.95 39.35 -24.78
N SER A 151 -21.56 38.07 -24.82
CA SER A 151 -21.65 37.10 -25.93
C SER A 151 -20.76 35.88 -25.60
N SER A 152 -20.96 34.65 -26.06
CA SER A 152 -22.12 33.81 -26.42
C SER A 152 -21.57 32.53 -27.07
N GLY A 153 -21.92 31.35 -26.58
CA GLY A 153 -21.62 30.07 -27.23
C GLY A 153 -20.15 29.58 -27.08
N ARG A 154 -19.86 28.31 -27.35
CA ARG A 154 -20.76 27.22 -27.77
C ARG A 154 -20.20 25.87 -27.31
N ARG A 155 -21.07 24.97 -26.82
CA ARG A 155 -20.71 23.56 -26.55
C ARG A 155 -20.36 22.85 -27.87
N ILE A 156 -19.34 21.98 -27.83
CA ILE A 156 -19.24 20.82 -28.73
C ILE A 156 -18.86 19.60 -27.89
N CYS A 157 -19.75 18.60 -27.87
CA CYS A 157 -19.46 17.22 -27.49
C CYS A 157 -19.94 16.32 -28.63
N ARG A 158 -19.08 15.41 -29.11
CA ARG A 158 -19.27 14.26 -30.04
C ARG A 158 -17.85 13.81 -30.45
N GLY A 159 -17.48 12.54 -30.64
CA GLY A 159 -18.18 11.28 -30.35
C GLY A 159 -17.80 10.15 -31.34
N SER A 160 -17.55 8.93 -30.83
CA SER A 160 -17.74 7.61 -31.49
C SER A 160 -16.76 7.05 -32.56
N ALA A 161 -16.24 5.84 -32.26
CA ALA A 161 -15.89 4.69 -33.15
C ALA A 161 -14.77 4.85 -34.23
N ASN A 162 -14.17 3.82 -34.86
CA ASN A 162 -14.41 2.36 -34.87
C ASN A 162 -13.17 1.50 -35.29
N SER A 163 -13.11 0.24 -34.82
CA SER A 163 -12.59 -1.01 -35.48
C SER A 163 -11.35 -1.08 -36.42
N ARG A 164 -10.41 -2.03 -36.15
CA ARG A 164 -10.01 -3.24 -36.96
C ARG A 164 -8.55 -3.75 -36.73
N ALA A 165 -8.35 -5.08 -36.77
CA ALA A 165 -7.08 -5.81 -36.97
C ALA A 165 -6.87 -6.14 -38.49
N PRO A 166 -5.76 -6.76 -39.03
CA PRO A 166 -4.77 -7.75 -38.51
C PRO A 166 -3.34 -7.16 -38.32
N GLY A 167 -2.21 -7.87 -38.14
CA GLY A 167 -1.88 -9.33 -38.03
C GLY A 167 -0.86 -9.84 -39.09
N VAL A 168 -0.20 -11.00 -38.85
CA VAL A 168 0.86 -11.69 -39.67
C VAL A 168 2.28 -11.03 -39.57
N PRO A 169 3.42 -11.76 -39.63
CA PRO A 169 3.60 -13.22 -39.80
C PRO A 169 3.91 -13.99 -38.50
#